data_AF-A0AAW8P1C3-F1
#
_entry.id   AF-A0AAW8P1C3-F1
#
_cell.length_a   1.000
_cell.length_b   1.000
_cell.length_c   1.000
_cell.angle_alpha   90.00
_cell.angle_beta   90.00
_cell.angle_gamma   90.00
#
_symmetry.space_group_name_H-M   'P 1'
#
loop_
_entity.id
_entity.type
_entity.pdbx_description
1 polymer ?
#
loop_
_entity_poly.entity_id
_entity_poly.type
_entity_poly.pdbx_seq_one_letter_code
_entity_poly.pdbx_strand_id
1 'polypeptide(L)'
;MSDIFFDTARRHVLGLGCERGTPYAEVLALAITALDAAGIGGPELAAIASIDSRRREAAILAVAEHFSVPALFFDAPRLEAETPRLKNPSEIVFARVGCHGVAESAALAAIGPDAELLLGKIKSAHTTAAIARIGLQKD
;
A
#
# COMPACT_ATOMS: atom_id res chain seq x y z
N MET A 1 -15.13 -7.02 -8.12
CA MET A 1 -14.41 -6.56 -6.91
C MET A 1 -13.91 -7.81 -6.22
N SER A 2 -12.62 -7.91 -5.92
CA SER A 2 -12.14 -8.99 -5.06
C SER A 2 -12.59 -8.66 -3.65
N ASP A 3 -13.54 -9.41 -3.12
CA ASP A 3 -14.03 -9.20 -1.75
C ASP A 3 -12.90 -9.54 -0.78
N ILE A 4 -12.20 -8.52 -0.28
CA ILE A 4 -11.28 -8.67 0.83
C ILE A 4 -12.11 -8.74 2.09
N PHE A 5 -11.92 -9.82 2.83
CA PHE A 5 -12.49 -9.95 4.16
C PHE A 5 -11.55 -9.28 5.15
N PHE A 6 -11.99 -8.12 5.63
CA PHE A 6 -11.41 -7.51 6.83
C PHE A 6 -12.14 -8.08 8.04
N ASP A 7 -11.39 -8.56 9.03
CA ASP A 7 -11.93 -9.08 10.29
C ASP A 7 -11.16 -8.52 11.48
N THR A 8 -11.42 -9.04 12.69
CA THR A 8 -10.75 -8.56 13.90
C THR A 8 -9.23 -8.80 13.89
N ALA A 9 -8.72 -9.75 13.10
CA ALA A 9 -7.31 -10.08 12.99
C ALA A 9 -6.65 -9.42 11.77
N ARG A 10 -7.35 -9.24 10.65
CA ARG A 10 -6.81 -8.69 9.40
C ARG A 10 -7.43 -7.33 9.09
N ARG A 11 -6.82 -6.27 9.63
CA ARG A 11 -7.32 -4.88 9.54
C ARG A 11 -6.41 -3.95 8.76
N HIS A 12 -5.26 -4.42 8.33
CA HIS A 12 -4.20 -3.59 7.76
C HIS A 12 -3.99 -3.89 6.28
N VAL A 13 -3.72 -2.84 5.50
CA VAL A 13 -3.24 -2.99 4.12
C VAL A 13 -1.89 -2.31 4.00
N LEU A 14 -0.92 -3.04 3.45
CA LEU A 14 0.38 -2.49 3.09
C LEU A 14 0.33 -2.02 1.63
N GLY A 15 0.43 -0.72 1.44
CA GLY A 15 0.60 -0.13 0.12
C GLY A 15 2.07 -0.10 -0.27
N LEU A 16 2.38 -0.52 -1.49
CA LEU A 16 3.73 -0.55 -2.05
C LEU A 16 3.77 0.19 -3.39
N GLY A 17 4.88 0.85 -3.66
CA GLY A 17 5.21 1.35 -4.99
C GLY A 17 6.71 1.21 -5.23
N CYS A 18 7.11 0.75 -6.41
CA CYS A 18 8.51 0.63 -6.77
C CYS A 18 8.78 1.05 -8.23
N GLU A 19 10.06 1.26 -8.54
CA GLU A 19 10.50 1.31 -9.94
C GLU A 19 10.40 -0.06 -10.60
N ARG A 20 10.42 -0.11 -11.94
CA ARG A 20 10.32 -1.38 -12.66
C ARG A 20 11.60 -2.19 -12.46
N GLY A 21 11.46 -3.48 -12.16
CA GLY A 21 12.61 -4.37 -11.97
C GLY A 21 13.38 -4.13 -10.67
N THR A 22 12.81 -3.38 -9.72
CA THR A 22 13.37 -3.29 -8.36
C THR A 22 13.51 -4.70 -7.77
N PRO A 23 14.66 -5.06 -7.18
CA PRO A 23 14.85 -6.39 -6.61
C PRO A 23 13.82 -6.72 -5.54
N TYR A 24 13.29 -7.94 -5.57
CA TYR A 24 12.36 -8.45 -4.54
C TYR A 24 12.88 -8.22 -3.11
N ALA A 25 14.18 -8.43 -2.87
CA ALA A 25 14.79 -8.23 -1.57
C ALA A 25 14.67 -6.78 -1.06
N GLU A 26 14.76 -5.79 -1.93
CA GLU A 26 14.59 -4.37 -1.54
C GLU A 26 13.13 -4.09 -1.15
N VAL A 27 12.19 -4.59 -1.96
CA VAL A 27 10.75 -4.39 -1.71
C VAL A 27 10.33 -5.09 -0.41
N LEU A 28 10.78 -6.33 -0.20
CA LEU A 28 10.50 -7.08 1.02
C LEU A 28 11.13 -6.42 2.26
N ALA A 29 12.38 -5.97 2.18
CA ALA A 29 13.04 -5.30 3.30
C ALA A 29 12.29 -4.04 3.74
N LEU A 30 11.82 -3.24 2.78
CA LEU A 30 11.01 -2.05 3.10
C LEU A 30 9.62 -2.43 3.63
N ALA A 31 9.01 -3.50 3.12
CA ALA A 31 7.75 -4.03 3.64
C ALA A 31 7.87 -4.45 5.11
N ILE A 32 8.90 -5.22 5.47
CA ILE A 32 9.18 -5.63 6.85
C ILE A 32 9.44 -4.40 7.73
N THR A 33 10.26 -3.45 7.25
CA THR A 33 10.51 -2.18 7.96
C THR A 33 9.22 -1.40 8.25
N ALA A 34 8.28 -1.40 7.30
CA ALA A 34 6.99 -0.75 7.48
C ALA A 34 6.14 -1.45 8.56
N LEU A 35 6.09 -2.79 8.56
CA LEU A 35 5.38 -3.56 9.59
C LEU A 35 5.96 -3.33 10.98
N ASP A 36 7.29 -3.39 11.10
CA ASP A 36 8.02 -3.13 12.35
C ASP A 36 7.74 -1.72 12.88
N ALA A 37 7.80 -0.71 12.00
CA ALA A 37 7.53 0.69 12.37
C ALA A 37 6.06 0.93 12.77
N ALA A 38 5.13 0.15 12.23
CA ALA A 38 3.71 0.19 12.58
C ALA A 38 3.37 -0.68 13.81
N GLY A 39 4.31 -1.52 14.27
CA GLY A 39 4.10 -2.44 15.39
C GLY A 39 3.11 -3.57 15.11
N ILE A 40 3.00 -4.00 13.84
CA ILE A 40 2.07 -5.06 13.42
C ILE A 40 2.82 -6.25 12.79
N GLY A 41 2.23 -7.43 12.86
CA GLY A 41 2.74 -8.64 12.21
C GLY A 41 2.18 -8.86 10.80
N GLY A 42 2.90 -9.62 9.99
CA GLY A 42 2.42 -10.07 8.67
C GLY A 42 1.02 -10.73 8.68
N PRO A 43 0.66 -11.56 9.68
CA PRO A 43 -0.68 -12.15 9.78
C PRO A 43 -1.83 -11.14 9.96
N GLU A 44 -1.53 -9.89 10.31
CA GLU A 44 -2.51 -8.82 10.46
C GLU A 44 -2.81 -8.07 9.14
N LEU A 45 -2.07 -8.40 8.08
CA LEU A 45 -2.31 -7.88 6.74
C LEU A 45 -3.51 -8.59 6.10
N ALA A 46 -4.38 -7.80 5.50
CA ALA A 46 -5.46 -8.28 4.64
C ALA A 46 -5.04 -8.34 3.16
N ALA A 47 -4.14 -7.44 2.73
CA ALA A 47 -3.68 -7.34 1.35
C ALA A 47 -2.37 -6.54 1.22
N ILE A 48 -1.72 -6.73 0.07
CA ILE A 48 -0.75 -5.78 -0.50
C ILE A 48 -1.46 -4.97 -1.58
N ALA A 49 -1.28 -3.65 -1.62
CA ALA A 49 -1.91 -2.78 -2.63
C ALA A 49 -0.88 -1.94 -3.40
N SER A 50 -1.15 -1.69 -4.69
CA SER A 50 -0.29 -0.87 -5.56
C SER A 50 -1.10 -0.23 -6.71
N ILE A 51 -0.45 0.58 -7.53
CA ILE A 51 -0.98 1.10 -8.80
C ILE A 51 -1.02 0.02 -9.89
N ASP A 52 -2.02 0.07 -10.77
CA ASP A 52 -2.28 -0.90 -11.85
C ASP A 52 -1.15 -1.04 -12.86
N SER A 53 -0.37 0.02 -13.08
CA SER A 53 0.85 -0.05 -13.89
C SER A 53 1.94 -0.97 -13.31
N ARG A 54 1.72 -1.55 -12.11
CA ARG A 54 2.55 -2.56 -11.46
C ARG A 54 1.85 -3.92 -11.27
N ARG A 55 0.69 -4.16 -11.90
CA ARG A 55 -0.04 -5.45 -11.80
C ARG A 55 0.81 -6.69 -12.15
N ARG A 56 1.84 -6.50 -12.99
CA ARG A 56 2.77 -7.56 -13.43
C ARG A 56 4.17 -7.41 -12.84
N GLU A 57 4.35 -6.55 -11.84
CA GLU A 57 5.66 -6.36 -11.22
C GLU A 57 5.96 -7.54 -10.30
N ALA A 58 6.98 -8.32 -10.66
CA ALA A 58 7.30 -9.57 -9.98
C ALA A 58 7.60 -9.36 -8.49
N ALA A 59 8.29 -8.27 -8.15
CA ALA A 59 8.63 -7.97 -6.77
C ALA A 59 7.40 -7.72 -5.89
N ILE A 60 6.38 -7.01 -6.39
CA ILE A 60 5.14 -6.73 -5.63
C ILE A 60 4.34 -8.03 -5.44
N LEU A 61 4.21 -8.83 -6.50
CA LEU A 61 3.51 -10.12 -6.44
C LEU A 61 4.20 -11.09 -5.47
N ALA A 62 5.53 -11.16 -5.49
CA ALA A 62 6.30 -12.01 -4.58
C ALA A 62 6.20 -11.57 -3.11
N VAL A 63 6.04 -10.27 -2.82
CA VAL A 63 5.78 -9.80 -1.45
C VAL A 63 4.37 -10.19 -0.99
N ALA A 64 3.38 -10.10 -1.86
CA ALA A 64 2.03 -10.57 -1.55
C ALA A 64 2.00 -12.08 -1.25
N GLU A 65 2.72 -12.87 -2.05
CA GLU A 65 2.91 -14.32 -1.84
C GLU A 65 3.64 -14.60 -0.51
N HIS A 66 4.72 -13.87 -0.21
CA HIS A 66 5.47 -14.01 1.05
C HIS A 66 4.58 -13.88 2.28
N PHE A 67 3.67 -12.89 2.28
CA PHE A 67 2.71 -12.68 3.38
C PHE A 67 1.43 -13.51 3.24
N SER A 68 1.29 -14.31 2.19
CA SER A 68 0.09 -15.13 1.90
C SER A 68 -1.20 -14.30 1.87
N VAL A 69 -1.15 -13.13 1.24
CA VAL A 69 -2.29 -12.21 1.08
C VAL A 69 -2.48 -11.82 -0.40
N PRO A 70 -3.69 -11.43 -0.83
CA PRO A 70 -3.90 -10.97 -2.19
C PRO A 70 -3.12 -9.68 -2.51
N ALA A 71 -2.75 -9.52 -3.78
CA ALA A 71 -2.27 -8.27 -4.35
C ALA A 71 -3.42 -7.51 -5.03
N LEU A 72 -3.61 -6.25 -4.67
CA LEU A 72 -4.59 -5.35 -5.24
C LEU A 72 -3.94 -4.26 -6.07
N PHE A 73 -4.67 -3.86 -7.11
CA PHE A 73 -4.18 -2.89 -8.08
C PHE A 73 -5.29 -1.92 -8.45
N PHE A 74 -4.98 -0.62 -8.35
CA PHE A 74 -5.92 0.48 -8.63
C PHE A 74 -5.37 1.37 -9.74
N ASP A 75 -6.24 1.89 -10.59
CA ASP A 75 -5.86 2.87 -11.60
C ASP A 75 -5.49 4.21 -10.96
N ALA A 76 -4.76 5.04 -11.71
CA ALA A 76 -4.28 6.33 -11.22
C ALA A 76 -5.42 7.28 -10.78
N PRO A 77 -6.55 7.40 -11.52
CA PRO A 77 -7.68 8.23 -11.08
C PRO A 77 -8.27 7.79 -9.74
N ARG A 78 -8.41 6.48 -9.49
CA ARG A 78 -8.90 5.98 -8.20
C ARG A 78 -7.94 6.33 -7.06
N LEU A 79 -6.63 6.21 -7.30
CA LEU A 79 -5.61 6.59 -6.33
C LEU A 79 -5.56 8.10 -6.09
N GLU A 80 -5.74 8.90 -7.13
CA GLU A 80 -5.77 10.36 -7.03
C GLU A 80 -6.97 10.87 -6.21
N ALA A 81 -8.09 10.16 -6.21
CA ALA A 81 -9.22 10.49 -5.33
C ALA A 81 -8.86 10.44 -3.83
N GLU A 82 -7.78 9.74 -3.46
CA GLU A 82 -7.30 9.65 -2.08
C GLU A 82 -6.33 10.78 -1.70
N THR A 83 -5.95 11.67 -2.64
CA THR A 83 -5.02 12.80 -2.42
C THR A 83 -5.30 13.60 -1.14
N PRO A 84 -6.55 13.97 -0.81
CA PRO A 84 -6.85 14.73 0.42
C PRO A 84 -6.49 14.03 1.73
N ARG A 85 -6.29 12.70 1.69
CA ARG A 85 -5.97 11.86 2.86
C ARG A 85 -4.49 11.48 2.95
N LEU A 86 -3.69 11.87 1.96
CA LEU A 86 -2.26 11.58 1.93
C LEU A 86 -1.50 12.45 2.92
N LYS A 87 -0.47 11.87 3.55
CA LYS A 87 0.47 12.64 4.39
C LYS A 87 1.61 13.21 3.56
N ASN A 88 1.93 12.60 2.41
CA ASN A 88 3.10 12.95 1.60
C ASN A 88 2.79 13.04 0.09
N PRO A 89 1.88 13.93 -0.34
CA PRO A 89 1.58 14.13 -1.76
C PRO A 89 2.81 14.66 -2.53
N SER A 90 2.91 14.32 -3.82
CA SER A 90 4.08 14.64 -4.64
C SER A 90 3.70 14.94 -6.09
N GLU A 91 3.96 16.19 -6.51
CA GLU A 91 3.82 16.64 -7.91
C GLU A 91 4.68 15.83 -8.89
N ILE A 92 5.89 15.45 -8.47
CA ILE A 92 6.80 14.62 -9.29
C ILE A 92 6.17 13.25 -9.55
N VAL A 93 5.55 12.65 -8.53
CA VAL A 93 4.85 11.36 -8.68
C VAL A 93 3.62 11.54 -9.54
N PHE A 94 2.83 12.60 -9.32
CA PHE A 94 1.66 12.91 -10.13
C PHE A 94 2.01 13.03 -11.62
N ALA A 95 3.05 13.81 -11.96
CA ALA A 95 3.52 13.94 -13.33
C ALA A 95 3.98 12.61 -13.97
N ARG A 96 4.47 11.65 -13.17
CA ARG A 96 5.00 10.36 -13.65
C ARG A 96 3.93 9.28 -13.79
N VAL A 97 2.97 9.23 -12.86
CA VAL A 97 2.02 8.10 -12.76
C VAL A 97 0.54 8.51 -12.65
N GLY A 98 0.24 9.80 -12.58
CA GLY A 98 -1.14 10.32 -12.54
C GLY A 98 -1.80 10.30 -11.17
N CYS A 99 -1.05 10.07 -10.08
CA CYS A 99 -1.53 10.23 -8.72
C CYS A 99 -0.46 10.81 -7.78
N HIS A 100 -0.83 11.54 -6.73
CA HIS A 100 0.13 12.21 -5.85
C HIS A 100 0.93 11.30 -4.90
N GLY A 101 0.58 10.02 -4.77
CA GLY A 101 1.38 9.09 -3.96
C GLY A 101 0.86 7.66 -3.99
N VAL A 102 1.61 6.75 -4.62
CA VAL A 102 1.15 5.36 -4.85
C VAL A 102 0.97 4.57 -3.54
N ALA A 103 1.98 4.49 -2.68
CA ALA A 103 1.92 3.61 -1.51
C ALA A 103 0.77 4.02 -0.55
N GLU A 104 0.68 5.30 -0.19
CA GLU A 104 -0.37 5.78 0.73
C GLU A 104 -1.77 5.65 0.11
N SER A 105 -1.97 6.13 -1.13
CA SER A 105 -3.30 6.06 -1.77
C SER A 105 -3.75 4.63 -2.01
N ALA A 106 -2.85 3.71 -2.38
CA ALA A 106 -3.21 2.32 -2.64
C ALA A 106 -3.63 1.60 -1.35
N ALA A 107 -2.94 1.87 -0.23
CA ALA A 107 -3.34 1.34 1.08
C ALA A 107 -4.73 1.85 1.50
N LEU A 108 -4.98 3.16 1.33
CA LEU A 108 -6.27 3.78 1.64
C LEU A 108 -7.39 3.28 0.73
N ALA A 109 -7.17 3.24 -0.58
CA ALA A 109 -8.16 2.82 -1.57
C ALA A 109 -8.60 1.37 -1.39
N ALA A 110 -7.71 0.51 -0.91
CA ALA A 110 -7.98 -0.90 -0.63
C ALA A 110 -8.96 -1.13 0.53
N ILE A 111 -8.93 -0.26 1.53
CA ILE A 111 -9.83 -0.33 2.68
C ILE A 111 -11.11 0.48 2.40
N GLY A 112 -10.96 1.66 1.80
CA GLY A 112 -12.07 2.52 1.41
C GLY A 112 -12.23 3.77 2.28
N PRO A 113 -13.46 4.33 2.38
CA PRO A 113 -13.72 5.61 3.03
C PRO A 113 -13.30 5.67 4.49
N ASP A 114 -13.48 4.59 5.25
CA ASP A 114 -13.16 4.54 6.68
C ASP A 114 -11.67 4.33 6.96
N ALA A 115 -10.81 4.21 5.95
CA ALA A 115 -9.39 3.96 6.16
C ALA A 115 -8.65 5.16 6.82
N GLU A 116 -7.58 4.87 7.53
CA GLU A 116 -6.62 5.89 7.97
C GLU A 116 -5.18 5.38 7.86
N LEU A 117 -4.24 6.31 7.62
CA LEU A 117 -2.82 5.98 7.55
C LEU A 117 -2.25 5.74 8.96
N LEU A 118 -2.02 4.47 9.29
CA LEU A 118 -1.28 4.04 10.47
C LEU A 118 0.20 4.43 10.34
N LEU A 119 0.79 4.20 9.16
CA LEU A 119 2.15 4.60 8.82
C LEU A 119 2.12 5.40 7.51
N GLY A 120 2.60 6.65 7.55
CA GLY A 120 2.83 7.45 6.35
C GLY A 120 3.99 6.91 5.51
N LYS A 121 4.15 7.43 4.30
CA LYS A 121 5.15 6.98 3.33
C LYS A 121 6.57 6.92 3.92
N ILE A 122 7.16 5.72 3.88
CA ILE A 122 8.60 5.50 4.00
C ILE A 122 9.19 5.10 2.64
N LYS A 123 10.50 5.25 2.47
CA LYS A 123 11.18 4.95 1.21
C LYS A 123 12.53 4.26 1.39
N SER A 124 12.87 3.40 0.44
CA SER A 124 14.23 2.95 0.16
C SER A 124 14.77 3.72 -1.08
N ALA A 125 15.76 3.17 -1.77
CA ALA A 125 16.29 3.76 -3.01
C ALA A 125 15.23 3.78 -4.13
N HIS A 126 14.50 2.69 -4.31
CA HIS A 126 13.57 2.50 -5.44
C HIS A 126 12.16 2.11 -5.02
N THR A 127 11.91 1.91 -3.72
CA THR A 127 10.62 1.46 -3.19
C THR A 127 10.05 2.46 -2.20
N THR A 128 8.73 2.51 -2.13
CA THR A 128 7.95 3.22 -1.12
C THR A 128 6.94 2.27 -0.48
N ALA A 129 6.69 2.47 0.80
CA ALA A 129 5.73 1.69 1.58
C ALA A 129 4.89 2.61 2.48
N ALA A 130 3.64 2.25 2.73
CA ALA A 130 2.74 2.90 3.67
C ALA A 130 1.72 1.88 4.20
N ILE A 131 1.20 2.07 5.41
CA ILE A 131 0.20 1.16 6.00
C ILE A 131 -1.06 1.94 6.34
N ALA A 132 -2.19 1.45 5.86
CA ALA A 132 -3.51 1.90 6.26
C ALA A 132 -4.19 0.85 7.14
N ARG A 133 -5.13 1.31 7.97
CA ARG A 133 -6.02 0.46 8.77
C ARG A 133 -7.47 0.91 8.63
N ILE A 134 -8.41 0.05 9.00
CA ILE A 134 -9.81 0.46 9.22
C ILE A 134 -9.83 1.45 10.39
N GLY A 135 -10.30 2.67 10.12
CA GLY A 135 -10.63 3.64 11.15
C GLY A 135 -11.79 3.09 11.96
N LEU A 136 -11.54 2.83 13.24
CA LEU A 136 -12.63 2.63 14.19
C LEU A 136 -13.29 4.00 14.35
N GLN A 137 -14.50 4.17 13.83
CA GLN A 137 -15.30 5.35 14.13
C GLN A 137 -15.32 5.50 15.65
N LYS A 138 -14.76 6.60 16.14
CA LYS A 138 -15.05 7.05 17.51
C LYS A 138 -16.40 7.74 17.40
N ASP A 139 -17.42 7.10 17.96
CA ASP A 139 -18.69 7.76 18.28
C ASP A 139 -18.45 9.06 19.08
#